data_AF-A0A3B7LZ03-F1
#
_entry.id   AF-A0A3B7LZ03-F1
#
_cell.length_a   1.000
_cell.length_b   1.000
_cell.length_c   1.000
_cell.angle_alpha   90.00
_cell.angle_beta   90.00
_cell.angle_gamma   90.00
#
_symmetry.space_group_name_H-M   'P 1'
#
loop_
_entity.id
_entity.type
_entity.pdbx_description
1 polymer ?
#
loop_
_entity_poly.entity_id
_entity_poly.type
_entity_poly.pdbx_seq_one_letter_code
_entity_poly.pdbx_strand_id
1 'polypeptide(L)'
;MKSISIADYKANYLKPRRVKRCVSVKKIKAVSEGEAVLSQHLKAHKIEYVQEFRFNPERKWRADFHLVDTKILIEVEGGVWSNGRHTRGKGYIADMEKYNSAALLGYSVYRYSTEQVKSGKAIEEIRRLME
;
A
#
# COMPACT_ATOMS: atom_id res chain seq x y z
N MET A 1 -16.85 -37.66 -53.03
CA MET A 1 -16.17 -37.37 -51.75
C MET A 1 -17.21 -36.78 -50.80
N LYS A 2 -17.48 -37.40 -49.65
CA LYS A 2 -18.46 -36.85 -48.69
C LYS A 2 -17.79 -35.76 -47.87
N SER A 3 -18.26 -34.52 -48.00
CA SER A 3 -17.84 -33.40 -47.16
C SER A 3 -18.52 -33.50 -45.79
N ILE A 4 -17.72 -33.43 -44.73
CA ILE A 4 -18.24 -33.36 -43.37
C ILE A 4 -18.85 -31.98 -43.12
N SER A 5 -19.97 -31.89 -42.41
CA SER A 5 -20.54 -30.58 -42.06
C SER A 5 -19.60 -29.84 -41.10
N ILE A 6 -19.62 -28.51 -41.15
CA ILE A 6 -18.82 -27.66 -40.24
C ILE A 6 -19.16 -27.94 -38.77
N ALA A 7 -20.41 -28.31 -38.47
CA ALA A 7 -20.86 -28.67 -37.13
C ALA A 7 -20.20 -29.99 -36.66
N ASP A 8 -20.21 -31.02 -37.52
CA ASP A 8 -19.60 -32.31 -37.22
C ASP A 8 -18.08 -32.24 -37.10
N TYR A 9 -17.45 -31.38 -37.91
CA TYR A 9 -16.00 -31.13 -37.80
C TYR A 9 -15.66 -30.49 -36.45
N LYS A 10 -16.43 -29.48 -36.02
CA LYS A 10 -16.22 -28.81 -34.73
C LYS A 10 -16.41 -29.75 -33.55
N ALA A 11 -17.43 -30.61 -33.60
CA ALA A 11 -17.74 -31.56 -32.54
C ALA A 11 -16.65 -32.64 -32.39
N ASN A 12 -16.16 -33.18 -33.51
CA ASN A 12 -15.27 -34.35 -33.49
C ASN A 12 -13.78 -33.98 -33.44
N TYR A 13 -13.38 -32.78 -33.86
CA TYR A 13 -11.95 -32.43 -34.02
C TYR A 13 -11.46 -31.21 -33.22
N LEU A 14 -12.34 -30.38 -32.63
CA LEU A 14 -11.88 -29.30 -31.75
C LEU A 14 -11.64 -29.82 -30.33
N LYS A 15 -10.36 -29.93 -29.94
CA LYS A 15 -9.99 -30.20 -28.54
C LYS A 15 -10.33 -28.99 -27.67
N PRO A 16 -10.92 -29.17 -26.48
CA PRO A 16 -11.15 -28.06 -25.56
C PRO A 16 -9.81 -27.44 -25.14
N ARG A 17 -9.67 -26.13 -25.33
CA ARG A 17 -8.48 -25.37 -24.93
C ARG A 17 -8.42 -25.36 -23.40
N ARG A 18 -7.56 -26.19 -22.81
CA ARG A 18 -7.31 -26.17 -21.35
C ARG A 18 -6.74 -24.81 -20.97
N VAL A 19 -7.57 -23.96 -20.36
CA VAL A 19 -7.10 -22.74 -19.70
C VAL A 19 -6.29 -23.22 -18.49
N LYS A 20 -4.96 -23.12 -18.54
CA LYS A 20 -4.11 -23.36 -17.37
C LYS A 20 -4.51 -22.33 -16.31
N ARG A 21 -5.31 -22.74 -15.34
CA ARG A 21 -5.67 -21.87 -14.20
C ARG A 21 -4.43 -21.84 -13.29
N CYS A 22 -3.63 -20.80 -13.43
CA CYS A 22 -2.54 -20.54 -12.50
C CYS A 22 -3.18 -20.25 -11.14
N VAL A 23 -3.00 -21.13 -10.16
CA VAL A 23 -3.41 -20.84 -8.79
C VAL A 23 -2.44 -19.76 -8.29
N SER A 24 -2.93 -18.54 -8.10
CA SER A 24 -2.12 -17.46 -7.56
C SER A 24 -1.77 -17.81 -6.11
N VAL A 25 -0.51 -18.15 -5.85
CA VAL A 25 -0.01 -18.27 -4.48
C VAL A 25 -0.19 -16.90 -3.82
N LYS A 26 -0.86 -16.86 -2.66
CA LYS A 26 -1.00 -15.63 -1.87
C LYS A 26 0.41 -15.17 -1.48
N LYS A 27 0.95 -14.16 -2.17
CA LYS A 27 2.22 -13.53 -1.79
C LYS A 27 2.03 -12.90 -0.41
N ILE A 28 2.86 -13.31 0.55
CA ILE A 28 3.03 -12.58 1.80
C ILE A 28 3.53 -11.17 1.41
N LYS A 29 2.86 -10.12 1.90
CA LYS A 29 3.25 -8.74 1.60
C LYS A 29 4.65 -8.53 2.20
N ALA A 30 5.64 -8.37 1.33
CA ALA A 30 6.98 -7.99 1.78
C ALA A 30 6.88 -6.56 2.34
N VAL A 31 7.35 -6.37 3.58
CA VAL A 31 7.44 -5.04 4.19
C VAL A 31 8.35 -4.18 3.32
N SER A 32 7.94 -2.93 3.06
CA SER A 32 8.80 -2.03 2.28
C SER A 32 10.06 -1.71 3.06
N GLU A 33 11.16 -1.46 2.35
CA GLU A 33 12.44 -1.15 2.99
C GLU A 33 12.33 0.10 3.89
N GLY A 34 11.59 1.12 3.44
CA GLY A 34 11.36 2.33 4.23
C GLY A 34 10.56 2.06 5.51
N GLU A 35 9.46 1.30 5.44
CA GLU A 35 8.69 0.92 6.63
C GLU A 35 9.54 0.13 7.63
N ALA A 36 10.37 -0.80 7.15
CA ALA A 36 11.25 -1.59 8.01
C ALA A 36 12.27 -0.72 8.76
N VAL A 37 12.90 0.24 8.05
CA VAL A 37 13.87 1.17 8.66
C VAL A 37 13.20 2.10 9.66
N LEU A 38 12.04 2.68 9.32
CA LEU A 38 11.31 3.54 10.26
C LEU A 38 10.88 2.79 11.52
N SER A 39 10.38 1.57 11.35
CA SER A 39 10.04 0.65 12.44
C SER A 39 11.22 0.41 13.39
N GLN A 40 12.44 0.25 12.84
CA GLN A 40 13.67 0.12 13.63
C GLN A 40 14.01 1.42 14.37
N HIS A 41 13.91 2.58 13.71
CA HIS A 41 14.16 3.88 14.33
C HIS A 41 13.22 4.14 15.51
N LEU A 42 11.91 3.94 15.33
CA LEU A 42 10.92 4.14 16.39
C LEU A 42 11.19 3.23 17.60
N LYS A 43 11.55 1.95 17.35
CA LYS A 43 11.96 1.02 18.40
C LYS A 43 13.21 1.48 19.15
N ALA A 44 14.23 1.95 18.43
CA ALA A 44 15.47 2.44 19.02
C ALA A 44 15.24 3.64 19.96
N HIS A 45 14.26 4.48 19.62
CA HIS A 45 13.86 5.64 20.43
C HIS A 45 12.74 5.35 21.45
N LYS A 46 12.33 4.08 21.61
CA LYS A 46 11.25 3.65 22.53
C LYS A 46 9.93 4.39 22.31
N ILE A 47 9.64 4.74 21.06
CA ILE A 47 8.37 5.34 20.67
C ILE A 47 7.39 4.20 20.37
N GLU A 48 6.24 4.20 21.04
CA GLU A 48 5.19 3.22 20.80
C GLU A 48 4.40 3.55 19.53
N TYR A 49 4.17 2.54 18.70
CA TYR A 49 3.44 2.71 17.44
C TYR A 49 2.65 1.47 17.04
N VAL A 50 1.63 1.68 16.21
CA VAL A 50 0.82 0.64 15.58
C VAL A 50 1.00 0.71 14.07
N GLN A 51 1.32 -0.42 13.43
CA GLN A 51 1.40 -0.52 11.97
C GLN A 51 0.03 -0.80 11.33
N GLU A 52 -0.15 -0.36 10.08
CA GLU A 52 -1.37 -0.55 9.30
C GLU A 52 -2.65 -0.10 10.05
N PHE A 53 -2.52 0.99 10.83
CA PHE A 53 -3.55 1.48 11.72
C PHE A 53 -4.77 1.99 10.96
N ARG A 54 -5.93 1.38 11.23
CA ARG A 54 -7.20 1.78 10.61
C ARG A 54 -7.79 2.99 11.32
N PHE A 55 -7.50 4.19 10.83
CA PHE A 55 -7.98 5.44 11.42
C PHE A 55 -9.42 5.81 11.01
N ASN A 56 -9.88 5.35 9.83
CA ASN A 56 -11.23 5.65 9.35
C ASN A 56 -12.13 4.39 9.41
N PRO A 57 -13.24 4.42 10.18
CA PRO A 57 -14.12 3.26 10.35
C PRO A 57 -14.96 2.94 9.11
N GLU A 58 -15.32 3.94 8.31
CA GLU A 58 -16.22 3.80 7.16
C GLU A 58 -15.49 3.32 5.91
N ARG A 59 -14.43 4.04 5.52
CA ARG A 59 -13.68 3.79 4.28
C ARG A 59 -12.57 2.75 4.46
N LYS A 60 -12.38 2.26 5.70
CA LYS A 60 -11.35 1.28 6.10
C LYS A 60 -9.93 1.69 5.70
N TRP A 61 -9.67 2.99 5.58
CA TRP A 61 -8.32 3.49 5.30
C TRP A 61 -7.38 3.18 6.45
N ARG A 62 -6.13 2.91 6.07
CA ARG A 62 -5.04 2.58 6.97
C ARG A 62 -3.89 3.53 6.72
N ALA A 63 -3.23 3.92 7.81
CA ALA A 63 -1.93 4.55 7.75
C ALA A 63 -0.83 3.51 8.02
N ASP A 64 0.35 3.73 7.48
CA ASP A 64 1.48 2.81 7.67
C ASP A 64 1.86 2.73 9.15
N PHE A 65 1.92 3.87 9.83
CA PHE A 65 2.15 3.95 11.27
C PHE A 65 1.20 4.94 11.94
N HIS A 66 0.86 4.63 13.19
CA HIS A 66 0.21 5.53 14.13
C HIS A 66 1.03 5.55 15.41
N LEU A 67 1.40 6.74 15.88
CA LEU A 67 2.08 6.90 17.16
C LEU A 67 1.04 6.79 18.29
N VAL A 68 1.24 5.84 19.20
CA VAL A 68 0.27 5.53 20.27
C VAL A 68 0.04 6.76 21.15
N ASP A 69 -1.19 6.92 21.63
CA ASP A 69 -1.65 8.04 22.48
C ASP A 69 -1.53 9.45 21.85
N THR A 70 -1.23 9.53 20.56
CA THR A 70 -1.21 10.80 19.82
C THR A 70 -2.33 10.86 18.78
N LYS A 71 -2.41 11.98 18.05
CA LYS A 71 -3.18 12.08 16.81
C LYS A 71 -2.28 12.14 15.58
N ILE A 72 -1.13 11.48 15.63
CA ILE A 72 -0.13 11.51 14.56
C ILE A 72 -0.20 10.20 13.76
N LEU A 73 -0.28 10.33 12.44
CA LEU A 73 -0.18 9.25 11.46
C LEU A 73 1.05 9.50 10.58
N ILE A 74 1.82 8.44 10.31
CA ILE A 74 2.98 8.48 9.43
C ILE A 74 2.73 7.58 8.22
N GLU A 75 3.03 8.10 7.03
CA GLU A 75 3.01 7.37 5.76
C GLU A 75 4.42 7.36 5.16
N VAL A 76 4.84 6.20 4.67
CA VAL A 76 6.13 6.03 4.00
C VAL A 76 5.88 5.88 2.49
N GLU A 77 6.12 6.97 1.77
CA GLU A 77 5.90 7.08 0.33
C GLU A 77 7.07 6.44 -0.43
N GLY A 78 6.90 5.18 -0.81
CA GLY A 78 7.84 4.44 -1.66
C GLY A 78 7.66 4.77 -3.15
N GLY A 79 8.77 4.78 -3.90
CA GLY A 79 8.72 4.89 -5.36
C GLY A 79 8.16 6.23 -5.86
N VAL A 80 8.43 7.33 -5.17
CA VAL A 80 8.02 8.69 -5.55
C VAL A 80 8.44 9.03 -6.99
N TRP A 81 9.61 8.56 -7.42
CA TRP A 81 10.15 8.74 -8.77
C TRP A 81 9.63 7.72 -9.80
N SER A 82 8.84 6.74 -9.36
CA SER A 82 8.24 5.74 -10.23
C SER A 82 6.89 6.23 -10.76
N ASN A 83 6.54 5.90 -12.01
CA ASN A 83 5.20 6.16 -12.57
C ASN A 83 4.13 5.15 -12.05
N GLY A 84 4.08 5.01 -10.73
CA GLY A 84 3.25 4.08 -9.97
C GLY A 84 1.87 4.65 -9.62
N ARG A 85 1.15 3.94 -8.74
CA ARG A 85 -0.21 4.33 -8.30
C ARG A 85 -0.26 5.77 -7.79
N HIS A 86 0.68 6.14 -6.91
CA HIS A 86 0.66 7.39 -6.17
C HIS A 86 0.97 8.62 -7.06
N THR A 87 1.66 8.42 -8.18
CA THR A 87 1.98 9.49 -9.14
C THR A 87 0.95 9.60 -10.28
N ARG A 88 0.11 8.58 -10.49
CA ARG A 88 -1.01 8.64 -11.44
C ARG A 88 -2.17 9.43 -10.84
N GLY A 89 -2.81 10.28 -11.66
CA GLY A 89 -3.86 11.19 -11.21
C GLY A 89 -5.00 10.53 -10.40
N LYS A 90 -5.46 9.33 -10.80
CA LYS A 90 -6.50 8.61 -10.04
C LYS A 90 -6.05 8.20 -8.64
N GLY A 91 -4.81 7.74 -8.49
CA GLY A 91 -4.27 7.34 -7.19
C GLY A 91 -4.01 8.56 -6.32
N TYR A 92 -3.42 9.60 -6.91
CA TYR A 92 -3.19 10.87 -6.25
C TYR A 92 -4.47 11.50 -5.68
N ILE A 93 -5.55 11.57 -6.47
CA ILE A 93 -6.86 12.09 -6.00
C ILE A 93 -7.42 11.24 -4.85
N ALA A 94 -7.29 9.92 -4.91
CA ALA A 94 -7.74 9.04 -3.83
C ALA A 94 -6.92 9.23 -2.54
N ASP A 95 -5.61 9.49 -2.67
CA ASP A 95 -4.76 9.79 -1.52
C ASP A 95 -5.11 11.16 -0.91
N MET A 96 -5.46 12.16 -1.73
CA MET A 96 -6.00 13.44 -1.22
C MET A 96 -7.26 13.23 -0.37
N GLU A 97 -8.21 12.42 -0.84
CA GLU A 97 -9.43 12.11 -0.09
C GLU A 97 -9.13 11.43 1.26
N LYS A 98 -8.19 10.48 1.25
CA LYS A 98 -7.69 9.78 2.44
C LYS A 98 -7.12 10.77 3.46
N TYR A 99 -6.23 11.66 3.02
CA TYR A 99 -5.54 12.61 3.91
C TYR A 99 -6.47 13.69 4.45
N ASN A 100 -7.38 14.22 3.62
CA ASN A 100 -8.40 15.17 4.09
C ASN A 100 -9.29 14.53 5.16
N SER A 101 -9.67 13.26 4.98
CA SER A 101 -10.47 12.56 5.97
C SER A 101 -9.71 12.26 7.27
N ALA A 102 -8.40 12.01 7.20
CA ALA A 102 -7.58 11.90 8.39
C ALA A 102 -7.58 13.23 9.17
N ALA A 103 -7.39 14.35 8.46
CA ALA A 103 -7.43 15.69 9.07
C ALA A 103 -8.80 16.02 9.68
N LEU A 104 -9.91 15.68 9.02
CA LEU A 104 -11.26 15.86 9.55
C LEU A 104 -11.51 15.06 10.84
N LEU A 105 -10.84 13.91 10.98
CA LEU A 105 -10.88 13.08 12.20
C LEU A 105 -9.89 13.55 13.28
N GLY A 106 -9.25 14.71 13.07
CA GLY A 106 -8.31 15.33 13.97
C GLY A 106 -6.91 14.72 13.94
N TYR A 107 -6.57 13.93 12.92
CA TYR A 107 -5.23 13.38 12.75
C TYR A 107 -4.33 14.30 11.94
N SER A 108 -3.09 14.48 12.40
CA SER A 108 -2.00 15.06 11.63
C SER A 108 -1.28 13.95 10.86
N VAL A 109 -1.22 14.08 9.54
CA VAL A 109 -0.55 13.09 8.67
C VAL A 109 0.79 13.64 8.20
N TYR A 110 1.87 12.93 8.52
CA TYR A 110 3.22 13.24 8.04
C TYR A 110 3.65 12.19 7.02
N ARG A 111 4.15 12.66 5.87
CA ARG A 111 4.50 11.80 4.73
C ARG A 111 6.00 11.91 4.49
N TYR A 112 6.68 10.78 4.49
CA TYR A 112 8.12 10.70 4.29
C TYR A 112 8.46 9.82 3.11
N SER A 113 9.41 10.25 2.27
CA SER A 113 9.96 9.36 1.26
C SER A 113 10.86 8.31 1.90
N THR A 114 11.07 7.18 1.21
CA THR A 114 12.03 6.17 1.65
C THR A 114 13.42 6.75 1.92
N GLU A 115 13.87 7.71 1.12
CA GLU A 115 15.17 8.38 1.30
C GLU A 115 15.21 9.22 2.59
N GLN A 116 14.14 9.95 2.92
CA GLN A 116 14.05 10.74 4.16
C GLN A 116 14.00 9.86 5.41
N VAL A 117 13.40 8.67 5.31
CA VAL A 117 13.43 7.69 6.39
C VAL A 117 14.85 7.16 6.58
N LYS A 118 15.51 6.74 5.49
CA LYS A 118 16.87 6.19 5.53
C LYS A 118 17.90 7.21 6.02
N SER A 119 17.75 8.48 5.69
CA SER A 119 18.65 9.54 6.16
C SER A 119 18.46 9.91 7.63
N GLY A 120 17.44 9.38 8.30
CA GLY A 120 17.12 9.72 9.69
C GLY A 120 16.31 11.00 9.86
N LYS A 121 16.02 11.73 8.78
CA LYS A 121 15.22 12.96 8.84
C LYS A 121 13.83 12.71 9.44
N ALA A 122 13.18 11.62 9.04
CA ALA A 122 11.84 11.28 9.53
C ALA A 122 11.81 11.11 11.06
N ILE A 123 12.79 10.40 11.64
CA ILE A 123 12.81 10.16 13.09
C ILE A 123 13.18 11.43 13.87
N GLU A 124 14.03 12.28 13.32
CA GLU A 124 14.36 13.57 13.93
C GLU A 124 13.11 14.46 14.07
N GLU A 125 12.33 14.58 12.99
CA GLU A 125 11.09 15.36 13.02
C GLU A 125 10.03 14.73 13.93
N ILE A 126 9.87 13.40 13.89
CA ILE A 126 8.93 12.69 14.78
C ILE A 126 9.26 12.96 16.25
N ARG A 127 10.54 12.97 16.62
CA ARG A 127 10.95 13.26 18.00
C ARG A 127 10.59 14.69 18.41
N ARG A 128 10.85 15.67 17.53
CA ARG A 128 10.45 17.07 17.77
C ARG A 128 8.94 17.26 17.90
N LEU A 129 8.14 16.40 17.28
CA LEU A 129 6.66 16.42 17.41
C LEU A 129 6.16 15.82 18.74
N MET A 130 6.98 15.01 19.40
CA MET A 130 6.65 14.33 20.66
C MET A 130 7.24 15.02 21.89
N GLU A 131 8.09 16.04 21.69
CA GLU A 131 8.57 16.97 22.73
C GLU A 131 7.48 17.99 23.07
#